data_AF-A0A7V4DEU1-F1
#
_entry.id   AF-A0A7V4DEU1-F1
#
_cell.length_a   1.000
_cell.length_b   1.000
_cell.length_c   1.000
_cell.angle_alpha   90.00
_cell.angle_beta   90.00
_cell.angle_gamma   90.00
#
_symmetry.space_group_name_H-M   'P 1'
#
loop_
_entity.id
_entity.type
_entity.pdbx_description
1 polymer ?
#
loop_
_entity_poly.entity_id
_entity_poly.type
_entity_poly.pdbx_seq_one_letter_code
_entity_poly.pdbx_strand_id
1 'polypeptide(L)'
;MTRKPLFFLFALSLFSLLVSLYRLGSRDVPRTFWEPQRPGETVLVDLGENRSVGRISCFFGLTRESAYRIEYSEDGVTWRKGPEMKPDWVFRWEHVDGPFSGRYFKIVVEQPRGMLGEVAFFEVGSSRPLPIASVTALSASEGYERLFDEQAIAQYERSYLTGTYFDEIYHARTAFEHLRRLPPYEWTHPPLGKLIIALGVALFGMNPFGWRIMGVVFGTLLVPVVFFLARLFVPEEHALFAAALFTFDFMRFVQARIATIDTYVVFFVLLSFLFLFRYFLHGAEDREGLRLLFLSGLFFGLGAATKWTAVYAGLGMAVLFVVHHGLRIKRNPLHGGHFLRRVLPFAMLFFLFIPACLYFLSYIPYLLVPGYTFRDVFRLQLSMYRYHHDLKATHPFASPFWEWPVMARPIWLYKGEGLPKGYISSIVSFGNPALWWTGGITVLFALVTPAFLKRQGVFWILVAFFSQYVPWMLVPRITFIYHYYGCVPFLAVLLGVFFAWLEEDNPRARIWRWVLLGGAVVLFVLFYPILSGLPVSRAYVARFLRWFPSWTFFSGGE
;
A
#
# COMPACT_ATOMS: atom_id res chain seq x y z
N MET A 1 2.95 -29.46 14.68
CA MET A 1 1.79 -28.99 13.90
C MET A 1 1.17 -30.17 13.21
N THR A 2 -0.11 -30.43 13.46
CA THR A 2 -0.80 -31.56 12.82
C THR A 2 -1.18 -31.22 11.38
N ARG A 3 -1.50 -32.21 10.54
CA ARG A 3 -1.86 -31.99 9.13
C ARG A 3 -3.07 -31.06 8.96
N LYS A 4 -4.01 -31.09 9.91
CA LYS A 4 -5.29 -30.37 9.82
C LYS A 4 -5.14 -28.84 9.94
N PRO A 5 -4.44 -28.26 10.92
CA PRO A 5 -4.24 -26.81 10.97
C PRO A 5 -3.37 -26.26 9.85
N LEU A 6 -2.41 -27.06 9.35
CA LEU A 6 -1.65 -26.69 8.16
C LEU A 6 -2.55 -26.56 6.93
N PHE A 7 -3.49 -27.48 6.74
CA PHE A 7 -4.47 -27.43 5.66
C PHE A 7 -5.34 -26.16 5.73
N PHE A 8 -5.88 -25.83 6.90
CA PHE A 8 -6.70 -24.62 7.06
C PHE A 8 -5.89 -23.34 6.85
N LEU A 9 -4.65 -23.30 7.35
CA LEU A 9 -3.79 -22.15 7.13
C LEU A 9 -3.45 -21.96 5.65
N PHE A 10 -3.18 -23.06 4.94
CA PHE A 10 -3.00 -23.04 3.50
C PHE A 10 -4.26 -22.55 2.79
N ALA A 11 -5.44 -23.07 3.15
CA ALA A 11 -6.71 -22.65 2.56
C ALA A 11 -6.99 -21.15 2.80
N LEU A 12 -6.73 -20.62 4.00
CA LEU A 12 -6.84 -19.19 4.30
C LEU A 12 -5.86 -18.33 3.48
N SER A 13 -4.62 -18.80 3.35
CA SER A 13 -3.60 -18.10 2.55
C SER A 13 -3.96 -18.12 1.06
N LEU A 14 -4.43 -19.25 0.55
CA LEU A 14 -4.91 -19.38 -0.83
C LEU A 14 -6.13 -18.50 -1.09
N PHE A 15 -7.09 -18.48 -0.17
CA PHE A 15 -8.23 -17.56 -0.25
C PHE A 15 -7.77 -16.10 -0.29
N SER A 16 -6.89 -15.69 0.63
CA SER A 16 -6.30 -14.35 0.65
C SER A 16 -5.63 -14.02 -0.69
N LEU A 17 -4.86 -14.95 -1.26
CA LEU A 17 -4.19 -14.76 -2.53
C LEU A 17 -5.18 -14.54 -3.67
N LEU A 18 -6.12 -15.48 -3.84
CA LEU A 18 -7.08 -15.47 -4.95
C LEU A 18 -7.99 -14.22 -4.89
N VAL A 19 -8.51 -13.88 -3.72
CA VAL A 19 -9.36 -12.70 -3.56
C VAL A 19 -8.60 -11.40 -3.82
N SER A 20 -7.32 -11.35 -3.46
CA SER A 20 -6.46 -10.17 -3.67
C SER A 20 -6.00 -10.04 -5.12
N LEU A 21 -5.79 -11.16 -5.83
CA LEU A 21 -5.44 -11.18 -7.25
C LEU A 21 -6.62 -10.82 -8.16
N TYR A 22 -7.85 -11.11 -7.73
CA TYR A 22 -9.04 -10.85 -8.55
C TYR A 22 -9.14 -9.37 -8.91
N ARG A 23 -9.08 -9.06 -10.21
CA ARG A 23 -9.11 -7.68 -10.74
C ARG A 23 -8.09 -6.77 -10.05
N LEU A 24 -6.87 -7.26 -9.83
CA LEU A 24 -5.80 -6.49 -9.17
C LEU A 24 -5.36 -5.29 -10.03
N GLY A 25 -5.26 -5.48 -11.34
CA GLY A 25 -4.81 -4.50 -12.31
C GLY A 25 -4.65 -5.14 -13.68
N SER A 26 -4.79 -4.35 -14.75
CA SER A 26 -4.55 -4.75 -16.12
C SER A 26 -3.04 -4.87 -16.39
N ARG A 27 -2.68 -5.78 -17.30
CA ARG A 27 -1.36 -5.80 -17.96
C ARG A 27 -1.39 -5.10 -19.33
N ASP A 28 -2.59 -4.79 -19.80
CA ASP A 28 -2.87 -4.17 -21.08
C ASP A 28 -3.04 -2.67 -20.85
N VAL A 29 -1.90 -1.99 -20.81
CA VAL A 29 -1.75 -0.53 -20.76
C VAL A 29 -0.58 -0.14 -21.67
N PRO A 30 -0.55 1.08 -22.23
CA PRO A 30 0.49 1.48 -23.17
C PRO A 30 1.91 1.31 -22.60
N ARG A 31 2.81 0.84 -23.45
CA ARG A 31 4.19 0.45 -23.12
C ARG A 31 5.20 1.24 -23.96
N THR A 32 4.80 1.71 -25.12
CA THR A 32 5.58 2.60 -25.97
C THR A 32 5.30 4.04 -25.56
N PHE A 33 6.31 4.91 -25.71
CA PHE A 33 6.19 6.32 -25.37
C PHE A 33 6.97 7.17 -26.36
N TRP A 34 6.37 8.28 -26.75
CA TRP A 34 7.05 9.42 -27.36
C TRP A 34 7.53 10.37 -26.27
N GLU A 35 8.80 10.77 -26.37
CA GLU A 35 9.46 11.72 -25.48
C GLU A 35 9.89 12.94 -26.31
N PRO A 36 9.03 13.97 -26.45
CA PRO A 36 9.38 15.17 -27.19
C PRO A 36 10.60 15.86 -26.57
N GLN A 37 11.38 16.55 -27.40
CA GLN A 37 12.64 17.15 -26.97
C GLN A 37 12.54 18.68 -26.83
N ARG A 38 11.66 19.31 -27.61
CA ARG A 38 11.56 20.77 -27.74
C ARG A 38 10.11 21.26 -27.66
N PRO A 39 9.88 22.46 -27.10
CA PRO A 39 8.60 23.15 -27.28
C PRO A 39 8.32 23.40 -28.77
N GLY A 40 7.04 23.36 -29.15
CA GLY A 40 6.57 23.55 -30.52
C GLY A 40 6.62 22.30 -31.41
N GLU A 41 7.14 21.18 -30.91
CA GLU A 41 7.04 19.90 -31.63
C GLU A 41 5.57 19.56 -31.87
N THR A 42 5.23 19.27 -33.13
CA THR A 42 3.85 19.11 -33.58
C THR A 42 3.68 17.82 -34.36
N VAL A 43 2.72 17.02 -33.92
CA VAL A 43 2.24 15.82 -34.61
C VAL A 43 0.88 16.13 -35.22
N LEU A 44 0.74 15.92 -36.53
CA LEU A 44 -0.52 16.02 -37.25
C LEU A 44 -1.17 14.64 -37.36
N VAL A 45 -2.46 14.58 -37.07
CA VAL A 45 -3.29 13.38 -37.13
C VAL A 45 -4.42 13.65 -38.12
N ASP A 46 -4.61 12.74 -39.09
CA ASP A 46 -5.74 12.73 -40.01
C ASP A 46 -6.68 11.58 -39.64
N LEU A 47 -7.95 11.90 -39.34
CA LEU A 47 -9.01 10.92 -39.09
C LEU A 47 -9.63 10.35 -40.38
N GLY A 48 -9.20 10.84 -41.55
CA GLY A 48 -9.66 10.45 -42.89
C GLY A 48 -10.90 11.21 -43.36
N GLU A 49 -11.78 11.58 -42.44
CA GLU A 49 -12.96 12.40 -42.70
C GLU A 49 -13.32 13.27 -41.48
N ASN A 50 -14.22 14.23 -41.69
CA ASN A 50 -14.68 15.10 -40.60
C ASN A 50 -15.46 14.29 -39.57
N ARG A 51 -15.05 14.40 -38.30
CA ARG A 51 -15.69 13.73 -37.16
C ARG A 51 -16.10 14.74 -36.10
N SER A 52 -17.12 14.38 -35.32
CA SER A 52 -17.45 15.09 -34.08
C SER A 52 -16.83 14.35 -32.91
N VAL A 53 -15.61 14.74 -32.51
CA VAL A 53 -14.89 14.10 -31.42
C VAL A 53 -15.47 14.56 -30.09
N GLY A 54 -16.06 13.65 -29.34
CA GLY A 54 -16.60 13.89 -28.00
C GLY A 54 -15.55 13.81 -26.90
N ARG A 55 -14.48 13.03 -27.11
CA ARG A 55 -13.40 12.86 -26.12
C ARG A 55 -12.06 12.57 -26.80
N ILE A 56 -10.99 13.11 -26.23
CA ILE A 56 -9.61 12.75 -26.55
C ILE A 56 -8.97 12.19 -25.28
N SER A 57 -8.61 10.91 -25.29
CA SER A 57 -7.93 10.27 -24.17
C SER A 57 -6.43 10.14 -24.45
N CYS A 58 -5.60 10.43 -23.46
CA CYS A 58 -4.15 10.35 -23.53
C CYS A 58 -3.61 9.54 -22.35
N PHE A 59 -2.75 8.57 -22.62
CA PHE A 59 -2.02 7.85 -21.60
C PHE A 59 -0.67 8.51 -21.34
N PHE A 60 -0.44 8.95 -20.11
CA PHE A 60 0.79 9.60 -19.73
C PHE A 60 1.70 8.67 -18.94
N GLY A 61 3.00 8.66 -19.26
CA GLY A 61 4.05 7.97 -18.53
C GLY A 61 4.60 8.84 -17.39
N LEU A 62 5.92 9.06 -17.35
CA LEU A 62 6.49 10.07 -16.45
C LEU A 62 6.18 11.48 -16.96
N THR A 63 5.67 12.34 -16.07
CA THR A 63 5.38 13.75 -16.35
C THR A 63 6.17 14.64 -15.38
N ARG A 64 6.90 15.61 -15.91
CA ARG A 64 7.70 16.58 -15.13
C ARG A 64 7.35 17.99 -15.59
N GLU A 65 6.13 18.41 -15.28
CA GLU A 65 5.57 19.67 -15.81
C GLU A 65 5.57 19.62 -17.35
N SER A 66 5.00 18.56 -17.91
CA SER A 66 4.75 18.47 -19.35
C SER A 66 3.40 19.08 -19.68
N ALA A 67 3.26 19.67 -20.85
CA ALA A 67 2.03 20.30 -21.30
C ALA A 67 1.89 20.13 -22.81
N TYR A 68 0.66 19.85 -23.25
CA TYR A 68 0.33 19.60 -24.65
C TYR A 68 -0.93 20.37 -25.02
N ARG A 69 -0.95 21.02 -26.17
CA ARG A 69 -2.13 21.71 -26.70
C ARG A 69 -2.69 20.92 -27.86
N ILE A 70 -4.00 20.72 -27.88
CA ILE A 70 -4.70 20.20 -29.04
C ILE A 70 -5.14 21.37 -29.92
N GLU A 71 -4.93 21.26 -31.22
CA GLU A 71 -5.59 22.12 -32.22
C GLU A 71 -6.33 21.24 -33.21
N TYR A 72 -7.42 21.73 -33.79
CA TYR A 72 -8.24 20.94 -34.70
C TYR A 72 -8.73 21.76 -35.88
N SER A 73 -8.96 21.09 -37.00
CA SER A 73 -9.30 21.71 -38.28
C SER A 73 -10.13 20.77 -39.15
N GLU A 74 -11.06 21.33 -39.91
CA GLU A 74 -11.87 20.60 -40.90
C GLU A 74 -11.19 20.54 -42.27
N ASP A 75 -10.39 21.56 -42.62
CA ASP A 75 -9.78 21.77 -43.94
C ASP A 75 -8.25 21.60 -43.95
N GLY A 76 -7.63 21.51 -42.77
CA GLY A 76 -6.17 21.46 -42.59
C GLY A 76 -5.47 22.82 -42.71
N VAL A 77 -6.22 23.89 -42.99
CA VAL A 77 -5.72 25.25 -43.23
C VAL A 77 -6.14 26.19 -42.10
N THR A 78 -7.42 26.15 -41.72
CA THR A 78 -8.00 26.97 -40.66
C THR A 78 -7.99 26.19 -39.35
N TRP A 79 -7.13 26.61 -38.42
CA TRP A 79 -6.92 25.92 -37.14
C TRP A 79 -7.67 26.58 -36.00
N ARG A 80 -8.43 25.79 -35.24
CA ARG A 80 -9.07 26.20 -33.99
C ARG A 80 -8.24 25.70 -32.81
N LYS A 81 -8.07 26.55 -31.80
CA LYS A 81 -7.43 26.14 -30.55
C LYS A 81 -8.38 25.23 -29.77
N GLY A 82 -7.88 24.05 -29.41
CA GLY A 82 -8.54 23.11 -28.53
C GLY A 82 -8.04 23.22 -27.08
N PRO A 83 -8.38 22.23 -26.23
CA PRO A 83 -7.99 22.22 -24.83
C PRO A 83 -6.48 22.00 -24.66
N GLU A 84 -5.98 22.49 -23.53
CA GLU A 84 -4.63 22.21 -23.05
C GLU A 84 -4.68 21.02 -22.08
N MET A 85 -3.73 20.09 -22.23
CA MET A 85 -3.56 18.91 -21.40
C MET A 85 -2.32 19.07 -20.54
N LYS A 86 -2.53 19.19 -19.23
CA LYS A 86 -1.49 19.24 -18.20
C LYS A 86 -1.63 18.01 -17.30
N PRO A 87 -0.90 16.92 -17.58
CA PRO A 87 -1.02 15.70 -16.81
C PRO A 87 -0.40 15.84 -15.42
N ASP A 88 -1.25 15.87 -14.40
CA ASP A 88 -0.83 15.85 -12.99
C ASP A 88 -0.54 14.43 -12.45
N TRP A 89 -0.78 13.40 -13.27
CA TRP A 89 -0.64 11.99 -12.91
C TRP A 89 0.30 11.26 -13.85
N VAL A 90 0.81 10.12 -13.38
CA VAL A 90 1.75 9.26 -14.11
C VAL A 90 1.21 7.85 -14.30
N PHE A 91 1.54 7.23 -15.42
CA PHE A 91 1.09 5.89 -15.83
C PHE A 91 -0.44 5.74 -15.72
N ARG A 92 -1.16 6.69 -16.33
CA ARG A 92 -2.63 6.77 -16.26
C ARG A 92 -3.21 7.43 -17.52
N TRP A 93 -4.43 7.01 -17.86
CA TRP A 93 -5.29 7.67 -18.84
C TRP A 93 -5.89 8.95 -18.25
N GLU A 94 -5.69 10.06 -18.95
CA GLU A 94 -6.46 11.30 -18.78
C GLU A 94 -7.27 11.59 -20.03
N HIS A 95 -8.23 12.48 -19.94
CA HIS A 95 -9.03 12.87 -21.08
C HIS A 95 -9.42 14.34 -21.04
N VAL A 96 -9.76 14.84 -22.23
CA VAL A 96 -10.44 16.12 -22.42
C VAL A 96 -11.71 15.88 -23.22
N ASP A 97 -12.80 16.49 -22.77
CA ASP A 97 -14.12 16.33 -23.37
C ASP A 97 -14.45 17.51 -24.30
N GLY A 98 -15.10 17.18 -25.41
CA GLY A 98 -15.50 18.10 -26.47
C GLY A 98 -16.96 18.55 -26.37
N PRO A 99 -17.61 18.88 -27.50
CA PRO A 99 -17.28 18.40 -28.86
C PRO A 99 -16.16 19.18 -29.56
N PHE A 100 -15.35 18.46 -30.35
CA PHE A 100 -14.36 19.01 -31.29
C PHE A 100 -14.69 18.52 -32.71
N SER A 101 -15.17 19.40 -33.57
CA SER A 101 -15.45 19.07 -34.98
C SER A 101 -14.21 19.29 -35.84
N GLY A 102 -13.70 18.22 -36.44
CA GLY A 102 -12.56 18.29 -37.35
C GLY A 102 -12.20 16.95 -37.95
N ARG A 103 -11.45 16.99 -39.06
CA ARG A 103 -10.77 15.84 -39.67
C ARG A 103 -9.32 15.76 -39.20
N TYR A 104 -8.69 16.92 -39.03
CA TYR A 104 -7.29 17.05 -38.70
C TYR A 104 -7.12 17.52 -37.26
N PHE A 105 -6.22 16.88 -36.53
CA PHE A 105 -5.86 17.25 -35.16
C PHE A 105 -4.34 17.41 -35.06
N LYS A 106 -3.90 18.48 -34.39
CA LYS A 106 -2.49 18.68 -34.01
C LYS A 106 -2.33 18.44 -32.53
N ILE A 107 -1.31 17.69 -32.17
CA ILE A 107 -0.79 17.60 -30.81
C ILE A 107 0.48 18.46 -30.79
N VAL A 108 0.38 19.62 -30.13
CA VAL A 108 1.46 20.60 -30.02
C VAL A 108 2.08 20.50 -28.64
N VAL A 109 3.39 20.29 -28.57
CA VAL A 109 4.12 20.22 -27.31
C VAL A 109 4.39 21.63 -26.81
N GLU A 110 3.83 22.00 -25.66
CA GLU A 110 4.12 23.26 -24.98
C GLU A 110 5.33 23.10 -24.05
N GLN A 111 5.38 21.99 -23.32
CA GLN A 111 6.48 21.66 -22.41
C GLN A 111 6.93 20.20 -22.63
N PRO A 112 8.17 19.94 -23.11
CA PRO A 112 8.61 18.63 -23.63
C PRO A 112 9.03 17.62 -22.55
N ARG A 113 8.85 17.92 -21.26
CA ARG A 113 9.42 17.13 -20.16
C ARG A 113 8.52 15.97 -19.72
N GLY A 114 7.97 15.21 -20.67
CA GLY A 114 7.03 14.13 -20.37
C GLY A 114 7.07 13.00 -21.38
N MET A 115 6.60 11.83 -20.93
CA MET A 115 6.38 10.65 -21.76
C MET A 115 4.89 10.60 -22.13
N LEU A 116 4.57 10.75 -23.42
CA LEU A 116 3.22 10.55 -23.92
C LEU A 116 3.15 9.16 -24.57
N GLY A 117 2.30 8.29 -24.02
CA GLY A 117 2.15 6.90 -24.45
C GLY A 117 1.27 6.82 -25.68
N GLU A 118 -0.04 6.83 -25.45
CA GLU A 118 -1.05 6.60 -26.48
C GLU A 118 -2.08 7.75 -26.48
N VAL A 119 -2.63 8.10 -27.64
CA VAL A 119 -3.69 9.10 -27.81
C VAL A 119 -4.84 8.49 -28.60
N ALA A 120 -6.06 8.58 -28.10
CA ALA A 120 -7.24 8.04 -28.78
C ALA A 120 -8.35 9.07 -28.87
N PHE A 121 -9.00 9.12 -30.04
CA PHE A 121 -10.13 9.99 -30.31
C PHE A 121 -11.42 9.18 -30.24
N PHE A 122 -12.45 9.71 -29.59
CA PHE A 122 -13.74 9.06 -29.45
C PHE A 122 -14.83 9.98 -30.00
N GLU A 123 -15.68 9.45 -30.87
CA GLU A 123 -16.82 10.19 -31.41
C GLU A 123 -17.90 10.41 -30.34
N VAL A 124 -18.65 11.49 -30.46
CA VAL A 124 -19.79 11.79 -29.56
C VAL A 124 -20.74 10.58 -29.50
N GLY A 125 -20.96 10.05 -28.30
CA GLY A 125 -21.84 8.90 -28.07
C GLY A 125 -21.20 7.53 -28.29
N SER A 126 -19.91 7.45 -28.63
CA SER A 126 -19.16 6.20 -28.80
C SER A 126 -18.04 6.07 -27.76
N SER A 127 -17.92 4.90 -27.15
CA SER A 127 -16.77 4.52 -26.32
C SER A 127 -15.72 3.71 -27.08
N ARG A 128 -15.89 3.54 -28.40
CA ARG A 128 -14.89 2.90 -29.27
C ARG A 128 -13.97 3.95 -29.88
N PRO A 129 -12.64 3.74 -29.87
CA PRO A 129 -11.71 4.69 -30.47
C PRO A 129 -11.93 4.76 -31.99
N LEU A 130 -11.81 5.95 -32.54
CA LEU A 130 -11.84 6.21 -33.97
C LEU A 130 -10.57 5.68 -34.64
N PRO A 131 -10.67 5.09 -35.84
CA PRO A 131 -9.48 4.71 -36.60
C PRO A 131 -8.71 5.96 -37.03
N ILE A 132 -7.37 5.86 -36.99
CA ILE A 132 -6.47 6.92 -37.44
C ILE A 132 -6.08 6.62 -38.89
N ALA A 133 -6.35 7.55 -39.81
CA ALA A 133 -6.07 7.36 -41.24
C ALA A 133 -4.58 7.58 -41.54
N SER A 134 -3.99 8.63 -40.98
CA SER A 134 -2.55 8.86 -41.04
C SER A 134 -2.05 9.75 -39.90
N VAL A 135 -0.76 9.63 -39.60
CA VAL A 135 -0.04 10.46 -38.63
C VAL A 135 1.21 11.01 -39.32
N THR A 136 1.49 12.28 -39.16
CA THR A 136 2.63 12.96 -39.81
C THR A 136 3.34 13.87 -38.82
N ALA A 137 4.66 13.74 -38.72
CA ALA A 137 5.48 14.72 -38.01
C ALA A 137 5.58 16.02 -38.82
N LEU A 138 5.05 17.13 -38.29
CA LEU A 138 5.31 18.46 -38.86
C LEU A 138 6.65 19.00 -38.36
N SER A 139 6.91 18.85 -37.07
CA SER A 139 8.15 19.27 -36.41
C SER A 139 8.60 18.34 -35.28
N ALA A 140 7.90 17.21 -35.09
CA ALA A 140 8.12 16.26 -34.01
C ALA A 140 9.46 15.49 -34.16
N SER A 141 10.06 15.15 -33.02
CA SER A 141 11.19 14.23 -32.94
C SER A 141 10.78 12.80 -33.31
N GLU A 142 11.77 11.93 -33.52
CA GLU A 142 11.53 10.50 -33.76
C GLU A 142 10.67 9.86 -32.65
N GLY A 143 9.89 8.84 -33.03
CA GLY A 143 9.08 8.04 -32.12
C GLY A 143 7.67 8.58 -31.88
N TYR A 144 7.23 9.62 -32.58
CA TYR A 144 5.87 10.17 -32.50
C TYR A 144 4.81 9.17 -32.99
N GLU A 145 5.19 8.18 -33.78
CA GLU A 145 4.31 7.12 -34.28
C GLU A 145 3.76 6.26 -33.13
N ARG A 146 4.49 6.20 -32.00
CA ARG A 146 4.08 5.49 -30.78
C ARG A 146 2.84 6.07 -30.12
N LEU A 147 2.40 7.26 -30.52
CA LEU A 147 1.16 7.85 -30.01
C LEU A 147 -0.10 7.09 -30.44
N PHE A 148 0.01 6.23 -31.46
CA PHE A 148 -1.13 5.57 -32.10
C PHE A 148 -0.87 4.09 -32.41
N ASP A 149 0.17 3.47 -31.83
CA ASP A 149 0.55 2.08 -32.12
C ASP A 149 -0.18 1.06 -31.23
N GLU A 150 -0.84 1.49 -30.16
CA GLU A 150 -1.57 0.64 -29.21
C GLU A 150 -3.07 1.02 -29.09
N GLN A 151 -3.71 1.53 -30.16
CA GLN A 151 -5.12 1.97 -30.17
C GLN A 151 -6.13 0.94 -29.61
N ALA A 152 -5.85 -0.36 -29.74
CA ALA A 152 -6.73 -1.43 -29.28
C ALA A 152 -6.93 -1.46 -27.75
N ILE A 153 -6.01 -0.88 -26.97
CA ILE A 153 -6.08 -0.81 -25.51
C ILE A 153 -6.54 0.56 -24.99
N ALA A 154 -6.89 1.47 -25.90
CA ALA A 154 -7.37 2.81 -25.56
C ALA A 154 -8.57 2.77 -24.62
N GLN A 155 -8.57 3.67 -23.63
CA GLN A 155 -9.62 3.72 -22.63
C GLN A 155 -10.45 4.99 -22.78
N TYR A 156 -11.76 4.82 -22.88
CA TYR A 156 -12.70 5.93 -22.80
C TYR A 156 -12.78 6.45 -21.35
N GLU A 157 -12.99 5.56 -20.37
CA GLU A 157 -12.99 5.91 -18.95
C GLU A 157 -11.71 5.46 -18.24
N ARG A 158 -11.23 6.28 -17.31
CA ARG A 158 -10.13 5.88 -16.44
C ARG A 158 -10.59 4.86 -15.40
N SER A 159 -9.74 3.86 -15.16
CA SER A 159 -10.00 2.82 -14.18
C SER A 159 -8.81 2.63 -13.25
N TYR A 160 -9.07 2.24 -12.00
CA TYR A 160 -8.01 1.70 -11.13
C TYR A 160 -7.30 0.51 -11.80
N LEU A 161 -7.97 -0.20 -12.70
CA LEU A 161 -7.38 -1.31 -13.45
C LEU A 161 -6.35 -0.89 -14.48
N THR A 162 -6.43 0.34 -15.01
CA THR A 162 -5.64 0.77 -16.18
C THR A 162 -4.73 1.96 -15.87
N GLY A 163 -4.60 2.35 -14.62
CA GLY A 163 -3.62 3.35 -14.21
C GLY A 163 -3.46 3.48 -12.71
N THR A 164 -2.59 4.41 -12.32
CA THR A 164 -2.33 4.75 -10.92
C THR A 164 -3.53 5.44 -10.27
N TYR A 165 -3.65 5.26 -8.96
CA TYR A 165 -4.55 6.01 -8.10
C TYR A 165 -3.91 6.21 -6.72
N PHE A 166 -4.35 7.24 -5.99
CA PHE A 166 -3.79 7.59 -4.68
C PHE A 166 -2.24 7.63 -4.74
N ASP A 167 -1.54 7.17 -3.70
CA ASP A 167 -0.08 7.19 -3.56
C ASP A 167 0.68 6.28 -4.55
N GLU A 168 0.01 5.53 -5.44
CA GLU A 168 0.69 4.80 -6.51
C GLU A 168 1.44 5.75 -7.46
N ILE A 169 0.95 7.00 -7.60
CA ILE A 169 1.63 8.06 -8.37
C ILE A 169 3.05 8.33 -7.84
N TYR A 170 3.32 8.07 -6.57
CA TYR A 170 4.62 8.26 -5.94
C TYR A 170 5.44 6.97 -5.95
N HIS A 171 4.88 5.87 -5.45
CA HIS A 171 5.63 4.65 -5.20
C HIS A 171 5.87 3.82 -6.47
N ALA A 172 4.86 3.65 -7.33
CA ALA A 172 5.03 2.93 -8.60
C ALA A 172 5.94 3.72 -9.55
N ARG A 173 5.79 5.05 -9.56
CA ARG A 173 6.71 5.97 -10.25
C ARG A 173 8.16 5.76 -9.83
N THR A 174 8.45 5.81 -8.53
CA THR A 174 9.83 5.68 -8.06
C THR A 174 10.39 4.27 -8.22
N ALA A 175 9.55 3.24 -8.20
CA ALA A 175 9.97 1.90 -8.61
C ALA A 175 10.49 1.88 -10.06
N PHE A 176 9.77 2.53 -10.99
CA PHE A 176 10.22 2.70 -12.38
C PHE A 176 11.50 3.53 -12.49
N GLU A 177 11.59 4.65 -11.75
CA GLU A 177 12.79 5.51 -11.73
C GLU A 177 14.02 4.75 -11.24
N HIS A 178 13.91 3.91 -10.22
CA HIS A 178 15.00 3.06 -9.75
C HIS A 178 15.48 2.07 -10.81
N LEU A 179 14.56 1.41 -11.53
CA LEU A 179 14.92 0.48 -12.62
C LEU A 179 15.66 1.17 -13.76
N ARG A 180 15.35 2.46 -14.01
CA ARG A 180 15.97 3.27 -15.07
C ARG A 180 17.12 4.17 -14.61
N ARG A 181 17.55 4.06 -13.34
CA ARG A 181 18.61 4.90 -12.75
C ARG A 181 18.31 6.41 -12.87
N LEU A 182 17.04 6.76 -12.74
CA LEU A 182 16.57 8.15 -12.73
C LEU A 182 16.52 8.69 -11.30
N PRO A 183 16.64 10.02 -11.11
CA PRO A 183 16.40 10.66 -9.83
C PRO A 183 15.03 10.27 -9.25
N PRO A 184 14.98 9.68 -8.05
CA PRO A 184 13.73 9.27 -7.40
C PRO A 184 12.84 10.46 -7.03
N TYR A 185 11.58 10.44 -7.48
CA TYR A 185 10.59 11.43 -7.11
C TYR A 185 10.18 11.30 -5.64
N GLU A 186 9.86 10.08 -5.21
CA GLU A 186 9.39 9.83 -3.85
C GLU A 186 10.54 9.45 -2.92
N TRP A 187 11.12 10.47 -2.30
CA TRP A 187 12.31 10.37 -1.45
C TRP A 187 12.00 10.43 0.06
N THR A 188 10.73 10.61 0.46
CA THR A 188 10.35 10.84 1.87
C THR A 188 10.39 9.57 2.72
N HIS A 189 10.57 8.40 2.09
CA HIS A 189 10.68 7.10 2.75
C HIS A 189 11.93 6.32 2.29
N PRO A 190 12.48 5.47 3.18
CA PRO A 190 13.55 4.55 2.83
C PRO A 190 13.23 3.68 1.59
N PRO A 191 14.22 3.27 0.78
CA PRO A 191 13.95 2.72 -0.54
C PRO A 191 13.38 1.31 -0.59
N LEU A 192 13.61 0.44 0.41
CA LEU A 192 13.38 -1.01 0.26
C LEU A 192 11.97 -1.36 -0.20
N GLY A 193 10.94 -0.68 0.34
CA GLY A 193 9.55 -0.93 -0.09
C GLY A 193 9.32 -0.63 -1.57
N LYS A 194 9.93 0.44 -2.08
CA LYS A 194 9.87 0.81 -3.51
C LYS A 194 10.70 -0.13 -4.37
N LEU A 195 11.80 -0.69 -3.85
CA LEU A 195 12.58 -1.73 -4.53
C LEU A 195 11.83 -3.07 -4.61
N ILE A 196 11.03 -3.40 -3.61
CA ILE A 196 10.12 -4.55 -3.69
C ILE A 196 9.07 -4.31 -4.77
N ILE A 197 8.48 -3.11 -4.88
CA ILE A 197 7.57 -2.77 -5.99
C ILE A 197 8.31 -2.85 -7.33
N ALA A 198 9.55 -2.37 -7.41
CA ALA A 198 10.38 -2.43 -8.62
C ALA A 198 10.63 -3.86 -9.09
N LEU A 199 10.75 -4.83 -8.17
CA LEU A 199 10.83 -6.25 -8.53
C LEU A 199 9.57 -6.72 -9.27
N GLY A 200 8.37 -6.31 -8.81
CA GLY A 200 7.12 -6.60 -9.50
C GLY A 200 7.06 -5.98 -10.90
N VAL A 201 7.46 -4.71 -11.01
CA VAL A 201 7.54 -4.00 -12.30
C VAL A 201 8.55 -4.67 -13.24
N ALA A 202 9.70 -5.11 -12.75
CA ALA A 202 10.71 -5.79 -13.55
C ALA A 202 10.23 -7.15 -14.08
N LEU A 203 9.43 -7.88 -13.30
CA LEU A 203 8.95 -9.21 -13.67
C LEU A 203 7.71 -9.17 -14.57
N PHE A 204 6.83 -8.18 -14.41
CA PHE A 204 5.51 -8.16 -15.06
C PHE A 204 5.24 -6.91 -15.90
N GLY A 205 6.18 -5.97 -15.96
CA GLY A 205 6.08 -4.70 -16.71
C GLY A 205 5.56 -3.53 -15.86
N MET A 206 5.76 -2.31 -16.38
CA MET A 206 5.25 -1.08 -15.78
C MET A 206 3.75 -0.91 -16.05
N ASN A 207 2.95 -1.72 -15.37
CA ASN A 207 1.49 -1.73 -15.47
C ASN A 207 0.84 -1.99 -14.10
N PRO A 208 -0.48 -1.70 -13.95
CA PRO A 208 -1.22 -1.90 -12.71
C PRO A 208 -1.04 -3.26 -12.04
N PHE A 209 -0.98 -4.35 -12.80
CA PHE A 209 -0.68 -5.66 -12.23
C PHE A 209 0.74 -5.72 -11.66
N GLY A 210 1.74 -5.28 -12.43
CA GLY A 210 3.15 -5.42 -12.09
C GLY A 210 3.57 -4.64 -10.84
N TRP A 211 3.07 -3.42 -10.63
CA TRP A 211 3.42 -2.69 -9.41
C TRP A 211 2.62 -3.14 -8.16
N ARG A 212 1.46 -3.79 -8.31
CA ARG A 212 0.62 -4.25 -7.19
C ARG A 212 0.90 -5.67 -6.71
N ILE A 213 1.41 -6.55 -7.57
CA ILE A 213 1.54 -7.99 -7.28
C ILE A 213 2.38 -8.28 -6.03
N MET A 214 3.44 -7.51 -5.78
CA MET A 214 4.30 -7.73 -4.62
C MET A 214 3.57 -7.39 -3.31
N GLY A 215 2.68 -6.41 -3.31
CA GLY A 215 1.79 -6.11 -2.18
C GLY A 215 0.89 -7.31 -1.87
N VAL A 216 0.37 -7.99 -2.89
CA VAL A 216 -0.49 -9.17 -2.73
C VAL A 216 0.28 -10.36 -2.18
N VAL A 217 1.51 -10.59 -2.65
CA VAL A 217 2.38 -11.66 -2.15
C VAL A 217 2.66 -11.45 -0.66
N PHE A 218 3.13 -10.27 -0.26
CA PHE A 218 3.43 -9.98 1.14
C PHE A 218 2.16 -9.94 2.01
N GLY A 219 1.06 -9.37 1.49
CA GLY A 219 -0.24 -9.35 2.14
C GLY A 219 -0.82 -10.75 2.40
N THR A 220 -0.50 -11.71 1.53
CA THR A 220 -0.83 -13.13 1.72
C THR A 220 0.09 -13.79 2.73
N LEU A 221 1.40 -13.52 2.68
CA LEU A 221 2.37 -14.05 3.64
C LEU A 221 2.17 -13.53 5.07
N LEU A 222 1.51 -12.38 5.25
CA LEU A 222 1.11 -11.91 6.58
C LEU A 222 0.17 -12.89 7.30
N VAL A 223 -0.70 -13.62 6.58
CA VAL A 223 -1.66 -14.57 7.17
C VAL A 223 -0.95 -15.68 7.98
N PRO A 224 0.00 -16.44 7.41
CA PRO A 224 0.77 -17.41 8.19
C PRO A 224 1.67 -16.78 9.24
N VAL A 225 2.19 -15.56 9.03
CA VAL A 225 2.97 -14.86 10.07
C VAL A 225 2.11 -14.58 11.31
N VAL A 226 0.88 -14.08 11.15
CA VAL A 226 -0.06 -13.86 12.26
C VAL A 226 -0.39 -15.17 12.97
N PHE A 227 -0.63 -16.25 12.20
CA PHE A 227 -0.84 -17.57 12.78
C PHE A 227 0.35 -18.01 13.64
N PHE A 228 1.57 -17.95 13.11
CA PHE A 228 2.77 -18.39 13.83
C PHE A 228 3.09 -17.53 15.04
N LEU A 229 2.74 -16.23 14.99
CA LEU A 229 2.87 -15.32 16.12
C LEU A 229 1.86 -15.66 17.22
N ALA A 230 0.59 -15.88 16.88
CA ALA A 230 -0.44 -16.29 17.84
C ALA A 230 -0.13 -17.66 18.45
N ARG A 231 0.34 -18.62 17.66
CA ARG A 231 0.68 -19.98 18.11
C ARG A 231 1.83 -20.03 19.14
N LEU A 232 2.51 -18.92 19.38
CA LEU A 232 3.46 -18.83 20.49
C LEU A 232 2.79 -18.82 21.87
N PHE A 233 1.52 -18.40 21.92
CA PHE A 233 0.81 -18.14 23.18
C PHE A 233 -0.47 -18.95 23.34
N VAL A 234 -1.02 -19.48 22.25
CA VAL A 234 -2.29 -20.22 22.26
C VAL A 234 -2.25 -21.50 21.42
N PRO A 235 -3.18 -22.44 21.65
CA PRO A 235 -3.36 -23.61 20.79
C PRO A 235 -3.61 -23.26 19.32
N GLU A 236 -3.40 -24.25 18.44
CA GLU A 236 -3.49 -24.08 16.98
C GLU A 236 -4.88 -23.59 16.52
N GLU A 237 -5.95 -23.90 17.23
CA GLU A 237 -7.31 -23.44 16.88
C GLU A 237 -7.51 -21.93 17.09
N HIS A 238 -7.02 -21.36 18.20
CA HIS A 238 -7.11 -19.91 18.47
C HIS A 238 -6.12 -19.12 17.62
N ALA A 239 -4.97 -19.73 17.29
CA ALA A 239 -4.03 -19.16 16.33
C ALA A 239 -4.63 -19.10 14.91
N LEU A 240 -5.35 -20.15 14.48
CA LEU A 240 -6.09 -20.13 13.22
C LEU A 240 -7.19 -19.08 13.22
N PHE A 241 -7.89 -18.93 14.35
CA PHE A 241 -8.90 -17.89 14.51
C PHE A 241 -8.30 -16.48 14.36
N ALA A 242 -7.16 -16.19 14.99
CA ALA A 242 -6.46 -14.91 14.83
C ALA A 242 -6.07 -14.64 13.37
N ALA A 243 -5.48 -15.63 12.69
CA ALA A 243 -5.14 -15.50 11.28
C ALA A 243 -6.38 -15.35 10.38
N ALA A 244 -7.48 -16.04 10.67
CA ALA A 244 -8.73 -15.92 9.94
C ALA A 244 -9.34 -14.53 10.11
N LEU A 245 -9.45 -14.01 11.35
CA LEU A 245 -9.91 -12.64 11.60
C LEU A 245 -9.09 -11.60 10.82
N PHE A 246 -7.76 -11.73 10.86
CA PHE A 246 -6.88 -10.84 10.11
C PHE A 246 -7.05 -10.98 8.59
N THR A 247 -7.29 -12.20 8.09
CA THR A 247 -7.54 -12.45 6.66
C THR A 247 -8.74 -11.66 6.14
N PHE A 248 -9.81 -11.58 6.95
CA PHE A 248 -11.05 -10.84 6.64
C PHE A 248 -11.02 -9.38 7.10
N ASP A 249 -9.86 -8.85 7.53
CA ASP A 249 -9.71 -7.43 7.78
C ASP A 249 -9.74 -6.62 6.48
N PHE A 250 -10.49 -5.52 6.49
CA PHE A 250 -10.70 -4.66 5.34
C PHE A 250 -9.40 -3.96 4.93
N MET A 251 -8.67 -3.40 5.91
CA MET A 251 -7.45 -2.64 5.67
C MET A 251 -6.36 -3.55 5.14
N ARG A 252 -6.20 -4.75 5.69
CA ARG A 252 -5.26 -5.74 5.14
C ARG A 252 -5.53 -6.02 3.67
N PHE A 253 -6.78 -6.29 3.30
CA PHE A 253 -7.14 -6.58 1.91
C PHE A 253 -6.85 -5.40 0.98
N VAL A 254 -7.22 -4.18 1.37
CA VAL A 254 -7.02 -2.98 0.55
C VAL A 254 -5.52 -2.63 0.44
N GLN A 255 -4.79 -2.64 1.55
CA GLN A 255 -3.35 -2.34 1.59
C GLN A 255 -2.50 -3.39 0.86
N ALA A 256 -2.97 -4.64 0.76
CA ALA A 256 -2.31 -5.65 -0.05
C ALA A 256 -2.47 -5.40 -1.57
N ARG A 257 -3.50 -4.66 -1.99
CA ARG A 257 -3.87 -4.48 -3.41
C ARG A 257 -3.42 -3.17 -4.01
N ILE A 258 -2.93 -2.23 -3.22
CA ILE A 258 -2.39 -0.96 -3.68
C ILE A 258 -0.87 -1.00 -3.61
N ALA A 259 -0.18 -0.38 -4.58
CA ALA A 259 1.29 -0.28 -4.55
C ALA A 259 1.79 0.79 -3.57
N THR A 260 1.59 0.56 -2.27
CA THR A 260 2.20 1.33 -1.17
C THR A 260 3.20 0.48 -0.40
N ILE A 261 3.99 1.12 0.46
CA ILE A 261 5.06 0.46 1.21
C ILE A 261 4.60 -0.12 2.57
N ASP A 262 3.34 0.12 2.96
CA ASP A 262 2.81 -0.20 4.29
C ASP A 262 2.74 -1.72 4.56
N THR A 263 2.31 -2.51 3.57
CA THR A 263 2.24 -3.97 3.70
C THR A 263 3.61 -4.59 3.96
N TYR A 264 4.68 -4.07 3.35
CA TYR A 264 6.03 -4.60 3.53
C TYR A 264 6.59 -4.31 4.92
N VAL A 265 6.39 -3.09 5.44
CA VAL A 265 6.89 -2.74 6.78
C VAL A 265 6.16 -3.54 7.87
N VAL A 266 4.83 -3.73 7.74
CA VAL A 266 4.07 -4.56 8.69
C VAL A 266 4.57 -6.01 8.68
N PHE A 267 4.86 -6.56 7.50
CA PHE A 267 5.40 -7.91 7.37
C PHE A 267 6.74 -8.07 8.11
N PHE A 268 7.69 -7.17 7.88
CA PHE A 268 8.99 -7.22 8.53
C PHE A 268 8.91 -6.97 10.04
N VAL A 269 8.06 -6.05 10.49
CA VAL A 269 7.82 -5.80 11.93
C VAL A 269 7.27 -7.05 12.63
N LEU A 270 6.30 -7.74 12.03
CA LEU A 270 5.75 -8.95 12.63
C LEU A 270 6.75 -10.10 12.70
N LEU A 271 7.56 -10.30 11.65
CA LEU A 271 8.64 -11.28 11.69
C LEU A 271 9.65 -10.94 12.78
N SER A 272 9.99 -9.66 12.94
CA SER A 272 10.91 -9.22 13.98
C SER A 272 10.38 -9.56 15.39
N PHE A 273 9.12 -9.26 15.69
CA PHE A 273 8.48 -9.65 16.96
C PHE A 273 8.31 -11.16 17.11
N LEU A 274 7.98 -11.89 16.04
CA LEU A 274 7.86 -13.35 16.05
C LEU A 274 9.17 -14.00 16.52
N PHE A 275 10.30 -13.59 15.95
CA PHE A 275 11.60 -14.14 16.33
C PHE A 275 12.05 -13.67 17.72
N LEU A 276 11.76 -12.43 18.10
CA LEU A 276 12.03 -11.93 19.45
C LEU A 276 11.25 -12.72 20.51
N PHE A 277 9.97 -12.98 20.29
CA PHE A 277 9.16 -13.74 21.23
C PHE A 277 9.58 -15.21 21.29
N ARG A 278 9.98 -15.81 20.16
CA ARG A 278 10.60 -17.14 20.16
C ARG A 278 11.89 -17.15 20.96
N TYR A 279 12.73 -16.12 20.83
CA TYR A 279 13.95 -15.98 21.64
C TYR A 279 13.62 -15.96 23.14
N PHE A 280 12.63 -15.18 23.55
CA PHE A 280 12.20 -15.14 24.95
C PHE A 280 11.64 -16.46 25.46
N LEU A 281 10.89 -17.20 24.62
CA LEU A 281 10.31 -18.50 24.98
C LEU A 281 11.34 -19.63 24.99
N HIS A 282 12.38 -19.55 24.16
CA HIS A 282 13.47 -20.54 24.13
C HIS A 282 14.21 -20.60 25.47
N GLY A 283 14.38 -19.46 26.14
CA GLY A 283 14.90 -19.40 27.50
C GLY A 283 16.40 -19.71 27.64
N ALA A 284 17.06 -20.27 26.62
CA ALA A 284 18.52 -20.49 26.61
C ALA A 284 19.24 -19.46 25.74
N GLU A 285 20.41 -19.00 26.20
CA GLU A 285 21.28 -18.07 25.47
C GLU A 285 22.36 -18.84 24.69
N ASP A 286 21.93 -19.88 23.99
CA ASP A 286 22.76 -20.74 23.16
C ASP A 286 22.80 -20.26 21.70
N ARG A 287 23.37 -21.09 20.82
CA ARG A 287 23.47 -20.77 19.39
C ARG A 287 22.12 -20.54 18.73
N GLU A 288 21.08 -21.28 19.13
CA GLU A 288 19.73 -21.10 18.57
C GLU A 288 19.08 -19.83 19.11
N GLY A 289 19.26 -19.51 20.39
CA GLY A 289 18.85 -18.23 20.95
C GLY A 289 19.47 -17.05 20.20
N LEU A 290 20.78 -17.09 19.94
CA LEU A 290 21.45 -16.05 19.14
C LEU A 290 20.98 -16.01 17.69
N ARG A 291 20.64 -17.15 17.09
CA ARG A 291 20.05 -17.21 15.74
C ARG A 291 18.68 -16.53 15.70
N LEU A 292 17.82 -16.77 16.68
CA LEU A 292 16.51 -16.13 16.78
C LEU A 292 16.66 -14.62 16.98
N LEU A 293 17.59 -14.20 17.83
CA LEU A 293 17.91 -12.78 18.05
C LEU A 293 18.44 -12.12 16.76
N PHE A 294 19.32 -12.80 16.02
CA PHE A 294 19.80 -12.35 14.71
C PHE A 294 18.65 -12.19 13.71
N LEU A 295 17.76 -13.17 13.59
CA LEU A 295 16.61 -13.11 12.69
C LEU A 295 15.68 -11.95 13.07
N SER A 296 15.45 -11.72 14.36
CA SER A 296 14.68 -10.56 14.82
C SER A 296 15.32 -9.24 14.38
N GLY A 297 16.63 -9.06 14.62
CA GLY A 297 17.38 -7.88 14.21
C GLY A 297 17.45 -7.68 12.69
N LEU A 298 17.60 -8.77 11.93
CA LEU A 298 17.57 -8.77 10.46
C LEU A 298 16.24 -8.21 9.94
N PHE A 299 15.11 -8.76 10.40
CA PHE A 299 13.79 -8.29 9.95
C PHE A 299 13.47 -6.89 10.48
N PHE A 300 13.95 -6.50 11.66
CA PHE A 300 13.88 -5.11 12.11
C PHE A 300 14.60 -4.17 11.13
N GLY A 301 15.82 -4.53 10.70
CA GLY A 301 16.58 -3.77 9.72
C GLY A 301 15.88 -3.63 8.36
N LEU A 302 15.30 -4.71 7.85
CA LEU A 302 14.48 -4.67 6.63
C LEU A 302 13.24 -3.78 6.79
N GLY A 303 12.58 -3.84 7.96
CA GLY A 303 11.49 -2.93 8.29
C GLY A 303 11.93 -1.46 8.27
N ALA A 304 13.04 -1.13 8.94
CA ALA A 304 13.58 0.23 8.99
C ALA A 304 14.01 0.74 7.61
N ALA A 305 14.56 -0.14 6.77
CA ALA A 305 14.90 0.15 5.37
C ALA A 305 13.67 0.31 4.46
N THR A 306 12.47 0.00 4.94
CA THR A 306 11.20 0.20 4.23
C THR A 306 10.50 1.48 4.67
N LYS A 307 10.27 1.65 5.98
CA LYS A 307 9.57 2.81 6.56
C LYS A 307 10.00 3.01 8.01
N TRP A 308 10.19 4.27 8.43
CA TRP A 308 10.62 4.59 9.80
C TRP A 308 9.62 4.20 10.89
N THR A 309 8.39 3.83 10.55
CA THR A 309 7.45 3.23 11.50
C THR A 309 7.97 1.92 12.11
N ALA A 310 8.88 1.21 11.44
CA ALA A 310 9.57 0.07 12.05
C ALA A 310 10.51 0.48 13.20
N VAL A 311 11.05 1.70 13.23
CA VAL A 311 11.86 2.19 14.35
C VAL A 311 11.01 2.28 15.63
N TYR A 312 9.73 2.59 15.48
CA TYR A 312 8.77 2.53 16.59
C TYR A 312 8.64 1.12 17.16
N ALA A 313 8.60 0.10 16.29
CA ALA A 313 8.66 -1.30 16.72
C ALA A 313 9.97 -1.60 17.46
N GLY A 314 11.09 -1.10 16.95
CA GLY A 314 12.42 -1.19 17.56
C GLY A 314 12.43 -0.73 19.02
N LEU A 315 11.77 0.40 19.31
CA LEU A 315 11.64 0.88 20.68
C LEU A 315 10.86 -0.10 21.58
N GLY A 316 9.74 -0.62 21.09
CA GLY A 316 8.97 -1.65 21.81
C GLY A 316 9.79 -2.92 22.06
N MET A 317 10.57 -3.36 21.07
CA MET A 317 11.47 -4.50 21.20
C MET A 317 12.58 -4.25 22.22
N ALA A 318 13.18 -3.07 22.23
CA ALA A 318 14.18 -2.69 23.21
C ALA A 318 13.62 -2.72 24.64
N VAL A 319 12.41 -2.17 24.86
CA VAL A 319 11.71 -2.24 26.15
C VAL A 319 11.49 -3.69 26.58
N LEU A 320 10.96 -4.53 25.69
CA LEU A 320 10.73 -5.95 26.00
C LEU A 320 12.02 -6.70 26.30
N PHE A 321 13.09 -6.42 25.55
CA PHE A 321 14.39 -7.05 25.73
C PHE A 321 14.99 -6.70 27.10
N VAL A 322 14.96 -5.41 27.48
CA VAL A 322 15.42 -4.94 28.79
C VAL A 322 14.58 -5.55 29.91
N VAL A 323 13.26 -5.55 29.79
CA VAL A 323 12.37 -6.14 30.81
C VAL A 323 12.62 -7.65 30.93
N HIS A 324 12.74 -8.37 29.82
CA HIS A 324 12.98 -9.82 29.81
C HIS A 324 14.28 -10.17 30.55
N HIS A 325 15.41 -9.57 30.15
CA HIS A 325 16.69 -9.85 30.78
C HIS A 325 16.80 -9.29 32.20
N GLY A 326 16.23 -8.11 32.47
CA GLY A 326 16.19 -7.53 33.82
C GLY A 326 15.47 -8.43 34.82
N LEU A 327 14.33 -9.02 34.43
CA LEU A 327 13.62 -9.99 35.27
C LEU A 327 14.43 -11.28 35.47
N ARG A 328 15.19 -11.73 34.47
CA ARG A 328 16.06 -12.92 34.60
C ARG A 328 17.25 -12.66 35.52
N ILE A 329 17.90 -11.51 35.39
CA ILE A 329 19.00 -11.08 36.26
C ILE A 329 18.51 -10.94 37.70
N LYS A 330 17.31 -10.36 37.90
CA LYS A 330 16.69 -10.27 39.23
C LYS A 330 16.43 -11.64 39.85
N ARG A 331 16.06 -12.65 39.05
CA ARG A 331 15.83 -14.03 39.50
C ARG A 331 17.13 -14.81 39.74
N ASN A 332 18.15 -14.56 38.92
CA ASN A 332 19.46 -15.19 39.02
C ASN A 332 20.57 -14.18 38.64
N PRO A 333 21.25 -13.57 39.62
CA PRO A 333 22.29 -12.55 39.37
C PRO A 333 23.45 -13.05 38.50
N LEU A 334 23.76 -14.35 38.52
CA LEU A 334 24.82 -14.94 37.67
C LEU A 334 24.52 -14.78 36.17
N HIS A 335 23.24 -14.64 35.81
CA HIS A 335 22.79 -14.35 34.45
C HIS A 335 23.37 -13.02 33.93
N GLY A 336 23.60 -12.04 34.82
CA GLY A 336 24.08 -10.71 34.43
C GLY A 336 25.44 -10.73 33.75
N GLY A 337 26.38 -11.53 34.26
CA GLY A 337 27.72 -11.66 33.68
C GLY A 337 27.70 -12.33 32.30
N HIS A 338 26.88 -13.39 32.14
CA HIS A 338 26.72 -14.08 30.86
C HIS A 338 26.04 -13.19 29.83
N PHE A 339 24.94 -12.53 30.22
CA PHE A 339 24.21 -11.58 29.37
C PHE A 339 25.14 -10.48 28.86
N LEU A 340 25.91 -9.85 29.74
CA LEU A 340 26.81 -8.73 29.37
C LEU A 340 27.94 -9.17 28.45
N ARG A 341 28.50 -10.38 28.64
CA ARG A 341 29.64 -10.89 27.85
C ARG A 341 29.25 -11.57 26.55
N ARG A 342 28.05 -12.15 26.47
CA ARG A 342 27.61 -12.90 25.29
C ARG A 342 26.44 -12.24 24.58
N VAL A 343 25.33 -12.02 25.27
CA VAL A 343 24.10 -11.59 24.60
C VAL A 343 24.12 -10.13 24.19
N LEU A 344 24.55 -9.21 25.06
CA LEU A 344 24.51 -7.78 24.77
C LEU A 344 25.33 -7.38 23.54
N PRO A 345 26.58 -7.87 23.34
CA PRO A 345 27.36 -7.56 22.14
C PRO A 345 26.67 -8.03 20.86
N PHE A 346 26.08 -9.24 20.87
CA PHE A 346 25.30 -9.73 19.73
C PHE A 346 24.01 -8.94 19.53
N ALA A 347 23.32 -8.54 20.60
CA ALA A 347 22.14 -7.69 20.49
C ALA A 347 22.49 -6.34 19.85
N MET A 348 23.60 -5.69 20.24
CA MET A 348 24.07 -4.45 19.62
C MET A 348 24.42 -4.66 18.14
N LEU A 349 25.12 -5.76 17.81
CA LEU A 349 25.43 -6.10 16.42
C LEU A 349 24.14 -6.29 15.59
N PHE A 350 23.17 -7.05 16.12
CA PHE A 350 21.97 -7.44 15.39
C PHE A 350 20.89 -6.36 15.32
N PHE A 351 20.82 -5.44 16.29
CA PHE A 351 19.80 -4.39 16.34
C PHE A 351 20.33 -2.98 16.06
N LEU A 352 21.64 -2.77 15.96
CA LEU A 352 22.22 -1.48 15.58
C LEU A 352 22.99 -1.59 14.27
N PHE A 353 24.05 -2.42 14.25
CA PHE A 353 24.96 -2.47 13.09
C PHE A 353 24.31 -3.09 11.86
N ILE A 354 23.72 -4.29 11.97
CA ILE A 354 23.06 -4.95 10.83
C ILE A 354 21.91 -4.10 10.27
N PRO A 355 20.99 -3.56 11.08
CA PRO A 355 19.95 -2.66 10.60
C PRO A 355 20.50 -1.42 9.91
N ALA A 356 21.54 -0.78 10.44
CA ALA A 356 22.19 0.35 9.78
C ALA A 356 22.77 -0.03 8.42
N CYS A 357 23.46 -1.18 8.34
CA CYS A 357 23.98 -1.69 7.07
C CYS A 357 22.86 -1.93 6.05
N LEU A 358 21.80 -2.66 6.42
CA LEU A 358 20.65 -2.92 5.54
C LEU A 358 19.96 -1.64 5.09
N TYR A 359 19.80 -0.69 6.02
CA TYR A 359 19.24 0.62 5.74
C TYR A 359 20.04 1.33 4.64
N PHE A 360 21.36 1.48 4.78
CA PHE A 360 22.18 2.14 3.78
C PHE A 360 22.35 1.34 2.49
N LEU A 361 22.38 0.00 2.55
CA LEU A 361 22.39 -0.85 1.36
C LEU A 361 21.14 -0.66 0.49
N SER A 362 19.99 -0.38 1.11
CA SER A 362 18.78 -0.09 0.33
C SER A 362 18.89 1.19 -0.52
N TYR A 363 19.85 2.07 -0.25
CA TYR A 363 20.11 3.28 -1.05
C TYR A 363 21.08 3.06 -2.22
N ILE A 364 21.56 1.83 -2.48
CA ILE A 364 22.39 1.54 -3.67
C ILE A 364 21.79 2.13 -4.97
N PRO A 365 20.48 2.02 -5.25
CA PRO A 365 19.89 2.59 -6.46
C PRO A 365 20.00 4.10 -6.58
N TYR A 366 20.09 4.85 -5.47
CA TYR A 366 20.38 6.29 -5.52
C TYR A 366 21.81 6.55 -6.02
N LEU A 367 22.78 5.73 -5.58
CA LEU A 367 24.19 5.85 -5.99
C LEU A 367 24.42 5.44 -7.46
N LEU A 368 23.46 4.72 -8.06
CA LEU A 368 23.49 4.37 -9.49
C LEU A 368 22.95 5.50 -10.38
N VAL A 369 22.33 6.54 -9.81
CA VAL A 369 21.91 7.73 -10.53
C VAL A 369 23.15 8.59 -10.83
N PRO A 370 23.40 8.99 -12.10
CA PRO A 370 24.55 9.82 -12.43
C PRO A 370 24.60 11.10 -11.59
N GLY A 371 25.77 11.38 -11.00
CA GLY A 371 26.02 12.57 -10.17
C GLY A 371 25.68 12.43 -8.68
N TYR A 372 25.01 11.35 -8.26
CA TYR A 372 24.71 11.12 -6.84
C TYR A 372 25.90 10.50 -6.11
N THR A 373 26.14 10.94 -4.87
CA THR A 373 27.22 10.43 -4.02
C THR A 373 26.69 9.91 -2.69
N PHE A 374 27.54 9.20 -1.94
CA PHE A 374 27.19 8.73 -0.60
C PHE A 374 26.90 9.89 0.37
N ARG A 375 27.51 11.06 0.15
CA ARG A 375 27.22 12.28 0.91
C ARG A 375 25.76 12.72 0.72
N ASP A 376 25.21 12.54 -0.48
CA ASP A 376 23.82 12.90 -0.77
C ASP A 376 22.85 11.95 -0.09
N VAL A 377 23.18 10.66 0.00
CA VAL A 377 22.41 9.69 0.81
C VAL A 377 22.38 10.08 2.28
N PHE A 378 23.47 10.55 2.86
CA PHE A 378 23.48 11.05 4.24
C PHE A 378 22.65 12.33 4.40
N ARG A 379 22.83 13.31 3.50
CA ARG A 379 22.03 14.54 3.51
C ARG A 379 20.53 14.25 3.39
N LEU A 380 20.18 13.25 2.58
CA LEU A 380 18.80 12.82 2.38
C LEU A 380 18.13 12.40 3.68
N GLN A 381 18.85 11.79 4.64
CA GLN A 381 18.27 11.40 5.93
C GLN A 381 17.79 12.62 6.72
N LEU A 382 18.60 13.69 6.71
CA LEU A 382 18.24 14.96 7.33
C LEU A 382 17.10 15.65 6.58
N SER A 383 17.11 15.61 5.24
CA SER A 383 16.01 16.12 4.42
C SER A 383 14.70 15.38 4.70
N MET A 384 14.73 14.06 4.84
CA MET A 384 13.55 13.23 5.17
C MET A 384 13.01 13.58 6.55
N TYR A 385 13.89 13.73 7.53
CA TYR A 385 13.50 14.15 8.88
C TYR A 385 12.82 15.54 8.85
N ARG A 386 13.46 16.52 8.19
CA ARG A 386 12.91 17.88 8.05
C ARG A 386 11.56 17.87 7.33
N TYR A 387 11.43 17.12 6.25
CA TYR A 387 10.15 16.96 5.57
C TYR A 387 9.06 16.46 6.51
N HIS A 388 9.29 15.38 7.26
CA HIS A 388 8.27 14.84 8.18
C HIS A 388 7.99 15.74 9.38
N HIS A 389 8.98 16.52 9.84
CA HIS A 389 8.82 17.47 10.94
C HIS A 389 8.08 18.75 10.51
N ASP A 390 8.42 19.30 9.34
CA ASP A 390 7.99 20.62 8.89
C ASP A 390 6.76 20.59 7.97
N LEU A 391 6.29 19.41 7.55
CA LEU A 391 5.13 19.27 6.65
C LEU A 391 3.87 19.88 7.28
N LYS A 392 3.43 21.01 6.71
CA LYS A 392 2.15 21.64 6.97
C LYS A 392 1.27 21.50 5.73
N ALA A 393 0.29 20.60 5.81
CA ALA A 393 -0.65 20.34 4.73
C ALA A 393 -2.04 20.09 5.30
N THR A 394 -3.07 20.28 4.48
CA THR A 394 -4.45 19.88 4.79
C THR A 394 -4.92 18.89 3.74
N HIS A 395 -5.77 17.94 4.15
CA HIS A 395 -6.34 16.96 3.24
C HIS A 395 -7.73 16.54 3.74
N PRO A 396 -8.76 16.47 2.86
CA PRO A 396 -10.13 16.16 3.27
C PRO A 396 -10.30 14.79 3.95
N PHE A 397 -9.38 13.85 3.73
CA PHE A 397 -9.44 12.51 4.34
C PHE A 397 -8.43 12.30 5.47
N ALA A 398 -7.78 13.36 5.96
CA ALA A 398 -6.90 13.27 7.11
C ALA A 398 -7.67 12.96 8.39
N SER A 399 -7.07 12.16 9.26
CA SER A 399 -7.67 11.67 10.50
C SER A 399 -6.58 11.54 11.58
N PRO A 400 -6.72 12.19 12.74
CA PRO A 400 -5.79 12.06 13.85
C PRO A 400 -5.81 10.67 14.49
N PHE A 401 -4.76 10.34 15.25
CA PHE A 401 -4.55 9.00 15.82
C PHE A 401 -5.73 8.43 16.61
N TRP A 402 -6.44 9.28 17.36
CA TRP A 402 -7.54 8.87 18.23
C TRP A 402 -8.81 8.49 17.46
N GLU A 403 -8.95 8.91 16.18
CA GLU A 403 -10.08 8.52 15.32
C GLU A 403 -9.96 7.09 14.81
N TRP A 404 -8.74 6.54 14.75
CA TRP A 404 -8.48 5.28 14.05
C TRP A 404 -9.14 4.07 14.71
N PRO A 405 -9.04 3.85 16.04
CA PRO A 405 -9.61 2.65 16.67
C PRO A 405 -11.14 2.52 16.48
N VAL A 406 -11.84 3.66 16.40
CA VAL A 406 -13.29 3.70 16.17
C VAL A 406 -13.66 3.83 14.68
N MET A 407 -12.64 3.99 13.81
CA MET A 407 -12.78 4.22 12.37
C MET A 407 -13.66 5.42 12.06
N ALA A 408 -13.50 6.52 12.80
CA ALA A 408 -14.36 7.69 12.64
C ALA A 408 -14.27 8.28 11.21
N ARG A 409 -13.10 8.21 10.58
CA ARG A 409 -12.88 8.71 9.23
C ARG A 409 -12.06 7.73 8.38
N PRO A 410 -12.71 6.94 7.50
CA PRO A 410 -12.05 6.15 6.48
C PRO A 410 -11.28 7.02 5.48
N ILE A 411 -10.25 6.45 4.85
CA ILE A 411 -9.56 7.11 3.74
C ILE A 411 -10.10 6.61 2.39
N TRP A 412 -10.49 7.55 1.52
CA TRP A 412 -10.96 7.26 0.19
C TRP A 412 -9.80 7.27 -0.82
N LEU A 413 -9.53 6.13 -1.45
CA LEU A 413 -8.36 5.94 -2.31
C LEU A 413 -8.70 6.10 -3.80
N TYR A 414 -9.89 5.68 -4.22
CA TYR A 414 -10.29 5.68 -5.63
C TYR A 414 -11.77 5.98 -5.82
N LYS A 415 -12.06 6.80 -6.82
CA LYS A 415 -13.39 7.11 -7.35
C LYS A 415 -13.43 6.71 -8.83
N GLY A 416 -14.36 5.81 -9.19
CA GLY A 416 -14.59 5.44 -10.58
C GLY A 416 -15.47 6.43 -11.35
N GLU A 417 -15.36 6.37 -12.68
CA GLU A 417 -16.02 7.25 -13.64
C GLU A 417 -16.79 6.46 -14.70
N GLY A 418 -17.68 7.15 -15.42
CA GLY A 418 -18.50 6.59 -16.51
C GLY A 418 -19.36 5.41 -16.14
N LEU A 419 -19.82 5.34 -14.89
CA LEU A 419 -20.69 4.27 -14.43
C LEU A 419 -22.16 4.56 -14.81
N PRO A 420 -22.97 3.51 -15.03
CA PRO A 420 -24.41 3.67 -15.20
C PRO A 420 -25.04 4.47 -14.05
N LYS A 421 -26.09 5.24 -14.35
CA LYS A 421 -26.82 6.02 -13.35
C LYS A 421 -27.22 5.14 -12.15
N GLY A 422 -26.92 5.60 -10.94
CA GLY A 422 -27.19 4.87 -9.70
C GLY A 422 -26.12 3.87 -9.27
N TYR A 423 -25.02 3.72 -10.02
CA TYR A 423 -23.87 2.88 -9.65
C TYR A 423 -22.65 3.73 -9.27
N ILE A 424 -21.83 3.19 -8.38
CA ILE A 424 -20.53 3.75 -7.98
C ILE A 424 -19.46 2.66 -8.03
N SER A 425 -18.20 3.07 -8.15
CA SER A 425 -17.02 2.22 -8.00
C SER A 425 -16.07 2.97 -7.09
N SER A 426 -15.63 2.31 -6.01
CA SER A 426 -14.92 2.96 -4.92
C SER A 426 -13.91 2.01 -4.31
N ILE A 427 -12.76 2.55 -3.90
CA ILE A 427 -11.80 1.84 -3.04
C ILE A 427 -11.58 2.70 -1.81
N VAL A 428 -11.92 2.16 -0.64
CA VAL A 428 -11.81 2.83 0.65
C VAL A 428 -11.00 1.95 1.60
N SER A 429 -10.09 2.52 2.37
CA SER A 429 -9.29 1.80 3.36
C SER A 429 -9.68 2.19 4.78
N PHE A 430 -10.13 1.21 5.56
CA PHE A 430 -10.44 1.29 6.99
C PHE A 430 -10.53 -0.14 7.54
N GLY A 431 -10.85 -0.29 8.82
CA GLY A 431 -10.89 -1.60 9.48
C GLY A 431 -12.16 -2.41 9.29
N ASN A 432 -12.08 -3.72 9.56
CA ASN A 432 -13.27 -4.52 9.79
C ASN A 432 -13.81 -4.24 11.21
N PRO A 433 -15.04 -3.72 11.39
CA PRO A 433 -15.59 -3.39 12.71
C PRO A 433 -15.60 -4.55 13.70
N ALA A 434 -15.81 -5.78 13.21
CA ALA A 434 -15.72 -6.97 14.05
C ALA A 434 -14.33 -7.08 14.69
N LEU A 435 -13.25 -6.98 13.91
CA LEU A 435 -11.89 -7.08 14.45
C LEU A 435 -11.48 -5.84 15.26
N TRP A 436 -11.75 -4.64 14.73
CA TRP A 436 -11.22 -3.40 15.28
C TRP A 436 -11.89 -3.01 16.59
N TRP A 437 -13.22 -3.07 16.67
CA TRP A 437 -13.92 -2.67 17.88
C TRP A 437 -13.77 -3.71 18.98
N THR A 438 -13.92 -5.01 18.69
CA THR A 438 -13.70 -6.03 19.73
C THR A 438 -12.25 -6.12 20.13
N GLY A 439 -11.31 -5.92 19.19
CA GLY A 439 -9.88 -5.82 19.48
C GLY A 439 -9.57 -4.64 20.41
N GLY A 440 -10.12 -3.45 20.11
CA GLY A 440 -9.99 -2.27 20.95
C GLY A 440 -10.56 -2.47 22.36
N ILE A 441 -11.77 -3.06 22.46
CA ILE A 441 -12.37 -3.44 23.75
C ILE A 441 -11.48 -4.42 24.50
N THR A 442 -10.88 -5.40 23.80
CA THR A 442 -9.98 -6.39 24.41
C THR A 442 -8.70 -5.75 24.93
N VAL A 443 -8.16 -4.74 24.22
CA VAL A 443 -7.02 -3.95 24.72
C VAL A 443 -7.41 -3.24 26.02
N LEU A 444 -8.54 -2.54 26.06
CA LEU A 444 -9.02 -1.86 27.27
C LEU A 444 -9.24 -2.85 28.42
N PHE A 445 -9.88 -3.99 28.14
CA PHE A 445 -10.09 -5.07 29.08
C PHE A 445 -8.77 -5.60 29.66
N ALA A 446 -7.75 -5.79 28.83
CA ALA A 446 -6.44 -6.24 29.27
C ALA A 446 -5.73 -5.23 30.18
N LEU A 447 -5.92 -3.93 29.96
CA LEU A 447 -5.35 -2.89 30.82
C LEU A 447 -6.00 -2.84 32.20
N VAL A 448 -7.30 -3.14 32.31
CA VAL A 448 -8.05 -3.05 33.58
C VAL A 448 -8.18 -4.39 34.32
N THR A 449 -7.77 -5.50 33.70
CA THR A 449 -7.92 -6.85 34.27
C THR A 449 -6.56 -7.49 34.54
N PRO A 450 -6.00 -7.34 35.75
CA PRO A 450 -4.67 -7.85 36.09
C PRO A 450 -4.50 -9.36 35.86
N ALA A 451 -5.56 -10.15 36.05
CA ALA A 451 -5.54 -11.59 35.81
C ALA A 451 -5.25 -11.91 34.33
N PHE A 452 -5.87 -11.18 33.40
CA PHE A 452 -5.63 -11.34 31.97
C PHE A 452 -4.27 -10.77 31.57
N LEU A 453 -3.88 -9.60 32.10
CA LEU A 453 -2.58 -9.00 31.82
C LEU A 453 -1.39 -9.90 32.19
N LYS A 454 -1.53 -10.69 33.26
CA LYS A 454 -0.52 -11.65 33.73
C LYS A 454 -0.44 -12.92 32.88
N ARG A 455 -1.39 -13.17 31.96
CA ARG A 455 -1.32 -14.32 31.05
C ARG A 455 -0.09 -14.22 30.16
N GLN A 456 0.50 -15.38 29.87
CA GLN A 456 1.70 -15.45 29.05
C GLN A 456 1.48 -14.79 27.69
N GLY A 457 2.37 -13.88 27.33
CA GLY A 457 2.33 -13.17 26.04
C GLY A 457 1.48 -11.90 26.01
N VAL A 458 0.47 -11.72 26.87
CA VAL A 458 -0.43 -10.53 26.81
C VAL A 458 0.36 -9.24 26.95
N PHE A 459 1.25 -9.14 27.95
CA PHE A 459 2.13 -7.98 28.11
C PHE A 459 3.00 -7.74 26.87
N TRP A 460 3.56 -8.79 26.26
CA TRP A 460 4.41 -8.65 25.06
C TRP A 460 3.62 -8.15 23.85
N ILE A 461 2.41 -8.69 23.65
CA ILE A 461 1.50 -8.27 22.58
C ILE A 461 1.08 -6.82 22.77
N LEU A 462 0.77 -6.40 24.00
CA LEU A 462 0.40 -5.02 24.29
C LEU A 462 1.56 -4.05 24.05
N VAL A 463 2.78 -4.39 24.47
CA VAL A 463 3.95 -3.53 24.17
C VAL A 463 4.20 -3.46 22.67
N ALA A 464 4.06 -4.57 21.94
CA ALA A 464 4.18 -4.56 20.48
C ALA A 464 3.09 -3.68 19.83
N PHE A 465 1.83 -3.81 20.25
CA PHE A 465 0.72 -2.96 19.81
C PHE A 465 0.97 -1.48 20.10
N PHE A 466 1.28 -1.12 21.35
CA PHE A 466 1.49 0.27 21.75
C PHE A 466 2.74 0.88 21.11
N SER A 467 3.77 0.08 20.82
CA SER A 467 4.92 0.54 20.06
C SER A 467 4.53 1.02 18.65
N GLN A 468 3.48 0.47 18.05
CA GLN A 468 2.99 0.90 16.74
C GLN A 468 1.98 2.06 16.81
N TYR A 469 1.36 2.27 17.98
CA TYR A 469 0.28 3.24 18.16
C TYR A 469 0.73 4.54 18.83
N VAL A 470 1.38 4.45 19.99
CA VAL A 470 1.71 5.60 20.85
C VAL A 470 2.58 6.66 20.15
N PRO A 471 3.57 6.31 19.32
CA PRO A 471 4.39 7.33 18.66
C PRO A 471 3.59 8.30 17.78
N TRP A 472 2.45 7.86 17.21
CA TRP A 472 1.57 8.74 16.43
C TRP A 472 0.92 9.85 17.25
N MET A 473 0.84 9.71 18.57
CA MET A 473 0.35 10.75 19.47
C MET A 473 1.28 11.98 19.49
N LEU A 474 2.54 11.78 19.11
CA LEU A 474 3.59 12.80 19.12
C LEU A 474 3.88 13.38 17.72
N VAL A 475 3.24 12.86 16.67
CA VAL A 475 3.49 13.28 15.29
C VAL A 475 2.69 14.54 14.97
N PRO A 476 3.33 15.69 14.67
CA PRO A 476 2.65 16.98 14.48
C PRO A 476 2.06 17.17 13.08
N ARG A 477 2.52 16.37 12.10
CA ARG A 477 2.07 16.48 10.70
C ARG A 477 0.73 15.79 10.47
N ILE A 478 0.17 16.03 9.28
CA ILE A 478 -1.04 15.35 8.82
C ILE A 478 -0.89 13.83 8.82
N THR A 479 -1.91 13.11 9.29
CA THR A 479 -1.95 11.65 9.38
C THR A 479 -3.29 11.08 8.90
N PHE A 480 -3.32 9.76 8.75
CA PHE A 480 -4.40 9.03 8.07
C PHE A 480 -4.59 7.67 8.72
N ILE A 481 -5.80 7.11 8.64
CA ILE A 481 -6.18 5.85 9.29
C ILE A 481 -5.31 4.64 8.91
N TYR A 482 -4.72 4.60 7.71
CA TYR A 482 -3.84 3.50 7.31
C TYR A 482 -2.56 3.39 8.15
N HIS A 483 -2.17 4.44 8.88
CA HIS A 483 -1.06 4.37 9.83
C HIS A 483 -1.34 3.43 11.01
N TYR A 484 -2.62 3.13 11.29
CA TYR A 484 -3.02 2.13 12.28
C TYR A 484 -2.79 0.69 11.81
N TYR A 485 -2.51 0.45 10.52
CA TYR A 485 -2.39 -0.89 9.95
C TYR A 485 -1.39 -1.79 10.71
N GLY A 486 -0.26 -1.23 11.17
CA GLY A 486 0.73 -1.97 11.96
C GLY A 486 0.22 -2.48 13.31
N CYS A 487 -0.87 -1.93 13.84
CA CYS A 487 -1.49 -2.35 15.10
C CYS A 487 -2.42 -3.57 14.92
N VAL A 488 -3.06 -3.68 13.74
CA VAL A 488 -4.15 -4.64 13.46
C VAL A 488 -3.75 -6.10 13.67
N PRO A 489 -2.58 -6.58 13.23
CA PRO A 489 -2.15 -7.96 13.50
C PRO A 489 -2.09 -8.29 15.00
N PHE A 490 -1.63 -7.35 15.83
CA PHE A 490 -1.53 -7.54 17.28
C PHE A 490 -2.91 -7.59 17.94
N LEU A 491 -3.89 -6.85 17.43
CA LEU A 491 -5.30 -6.98 17.85
C LEU A 491 -5.84 -8.40 17.59
N ALA A 492 -5.57 -8.95 16.40
CA ALA A 492 -6.00 -10.29 16.04
C ALA A 492 -5.35 -11.36 16.94
N VAL A 493 -4.04 -11.24 17.20
CA VAL A 493 -3.32 -12.12 18.12
C VAL A 493 -3.87 -12.00 19.55
N LEU A 494 -4.11 -10.79 20.04
CA LEU A 494 -4.67 -10.56 21.38
C LEU A 494 -6.06 -11.16 21.53
N LEU A 495 -6.92 -11.07 20.51
CA LEU A 495 -8.22 -11.73 20.51
C LEU A 495 -8.09 -13.26 20.55
N GLY A 496 -7.10 -13.82 19.85
CA GLY A 496 -6.77 -15.25 19.96
C GLY A 496 -6.45 -15.65 21.40
N VAL A 497 -5.61 -14.87 22.09
CA VAL A 497 -5.28 -15.07 23.51
C VAL A 497 -6.51 -14.88 24.42
N PHE A 498 -7.33 -13.88 24.16
CA PHE A 498 -8.54 -13.60 24.92
C PHE A 498 -9.55 -14.76 24.84
N PHE A 499 -9.84 -15.27 23.65
CA PHE A 499 -10.77 -16.40 23.52
C PHE A 499 -10.18 -17.71 24.02
N ALA A 500 -8.87 -17.92 23.91
CA ALA A 500 -8.22 -19.07 24.55
C ALA A 500 -8.43 -19.02 26.06
N TRP A 501 -8.19 -17.86 26.67
CA TRP A 501 -8.42 -17.65 28.10
C TRP A 501 -9.89 -17.83 28.50
N LEU A 502 -10.82 -17.25 27.75
CA LEU A 502 -12.26 -17.32 28.05
C LEU A 502 -12.82 -18.76 27.94
N GLU A 503 -12.30 -19.54 26.99
CA GLU A 503 -12.73 -20.93 26.76
C GLU A 503 -12.14 -21.94 27.77
N GLU A 504 -11.04 -21.60 28.46
CA GLU A 504 -10.50 -22.42 29.56
C GLU A 504 -11.53 -22.57 30.69
N ASP A 505 -12.16 -21.47 31.10
CA ASP A 505 -13.13 -21.45 32.20
C ASP A 505 -14.55 -21.80 31.72
N ASN A 506 -14.90 -21.44 30.48
CA ASN A 506 -16.22 -21.70 29.91
C ASN A 506 -16.12 -22.21 28.46
N PRO A 507 -16.10 -23.54 28.24
CA PRO A 507 -16.04 -24.11 26.90
C PRO A 507 -17.19 -23.70 25.96
N ARG A 508 -18.34 -23.27 26.49
CA ARG A 508 -19.45 -22.75 25.67
C ARG A 508 -19.13 -21.39 25.04
N ALA A 509 -18.18 -20.64 25.59
CA ALA A 509 -17.74 -19.35 25.06
C ALA A 509 -17.15 -19.44 23.64
N ARG A 510 -16.78 -20.66 23.18
CA ARG A 510 -16.37 -20.91 21.80
C ARG A 510 -17.40 -20.46 20.77
N ILE A 511 -18.69 -20.40 21.13
CA ILE A 511 -19.73 -19.89 20.24
C ILE A 511 -19.45 -18.44 19.86
N TRP A 512 -18.98 -17.62 20.80
CA TRP A 512 -18.68 -16.21 20.59
C TRP A 512 -17.45 -16.01 19.70
N ARG A 513 -16.45 -16.89 19.81
CA ARG A 513 -15.31 -16.92 18.88
C ARG A 513 -15.79 -17.11 17.44
N TRP A 514 -16.68 -18.07 17.21
CA TRP A 514 -17.23 -18.35 15.87
C TRP A 514 -18.22 -17.28 15.40
N VAL A 515 -19.03 -16.71 16.29
CA VAL A 515 -19.90 -15.56 15.98
C VAL A 515 -19.08 -14.36 15.53
N LEU A 516 -17.98 -14.06 16.23
CA LEU A 516 -17.09 -12.97 15.85
C LEU A 516 -16.44 -13.21 14.49
N LEU A 517 -15.93 -14.42 14.24
CA LEU A 517 -15.36 -14.77 12.94
C LEU A 517 -16.41 -14.72 11.82
N GLY A 518 -17.60 -15.28 12.05
CA GLY A 518 -18.71 -15.23 11.11
C GLY A 518 -19.13 -13.79 10.80
N GLY A 519 -19.21 -12.94 11.81
CA GLY A 519 -19.45 -11.51 11.65
C GLY A 519 -18.37 -10.82 10.81
N ALA A 520 -17.09 -11.10 11.07
CA ALA A 520 -16.00 -10.55 10.27
C ALA A 520 -16.08 -10.98 8.79
N VAL A 521 -16.41 -12.25 8.52
CA VAL A 521 -16.60 -12.77 7.15
C VAL A 521 -17.79 -12.10 6.46
N VAL A 522 -18.94 -12.03 7.12
CA VAL A 522 -20.15 -11.39 6.57
C VAL A 522 -19.89 -9.93 6.26
N LEU A 523 -19.24 -9.20 7.18
CA LEU A 523 -18.86 -7.81 6.97
C LEU A 523 -17.88 -7.67 5.80
N PHE A 524 -16.90 -8.57 5.65
CA PHE A 524 -16.01 -8.54 4.50
C PHE A 524 -16.77 -8.70 3.18
N VAL A 525 -17.73 -9.62 3.11
CA VAL A 525 -18.55 -9.83 1.92
C VAL A 525 -19.43 -8.61 1.60
N LEU A 526 -20.08 -8.03 2.61
CA LEU A 526 -20.94 -6.84 2.45
C LEU A 526 -20.16 -5.62 1.97
N PHE A 527 -18.98 -5.39 2.54
CA PHE A 527 -18.14 -4.25 2.19
C PHE A 527 -17.25 -4.51 0.97
N TYR A 528 -17.11 -5.76 0.52
CA TYR A 528 -16.21 -6.15 -0.58
C TYR A 528 -16.26 -5.22 -1.78
N PRO A 529 -17.43 -4.81 -2.32
CA PRO A 529 -17.46 -3.99 -3.52
C PRO A 529 -16.74 -2.64 -3.38
N ILE A 530 -16.86 -1.98 -2.22
CA ILE A 530 -16.20 -0.69 -1.94
C ILE A 530 -14.76 -0.82 -1.43
N LEU A 531 -14.32 -2.05 -1.13
CA LEU A 531 -12.92 -2.36 -0.81
C LEU A 531 -12.15 -2.76 -2.07
N SER A 532 -12.82 -3.37 -3.06
CA SER A 532 -12.19 -3.92 -4.26
C SER A 532 -12.26 -3.03 -5.50
N GLY A 533 -13.12 -2.00 -5.49
CA GLY A 533 -13.43 -1.20 -6.69
C GLY A 533 -14.44 -1.88 -7.62
N LEU A 534 -15.29 -2.78 -7.11
CA LEU A 534 -16.36 -3.35 -7.93
C LEU A 534 -17.51 -2.34 -8.08
N PRO A 535 -18.10 -2.20 -9.29
CA PRO A 535 -19.32 -1.45 -9.47
C PRO A 535 -20.44 -1.98 -8.56
N VAL A 536 -21.08 -1.08 -7.83
CA VAL A 536 -22.15 -1.41 -6.88
C VAL A 536 -23.22 -0.31 -6.87
N SER A 537 -24.46 -0.68 -6.56
CA SER A 537 -25.55 0.28 -6.40
C SER A 537 -25.23 1.30 -5.31
N ARG A 538 -25.34 2.58 -5.66
CA ARG A 538 -25.19 3.70 -4.71
C ARG A 538 -26.21 3.60 -3.57
N ALA A 539 -27.44 3.18 -3.86
CA ALA A 539 -28.50 3.03 -2.87
C ALA A 539 -28.14 1.97 -1.82
N TYR A 540 -27.54 0.85 -2.25
CA TYR A 540 -27.04 -0.18 -1.34
C TYR A 540 -25.97 0.39 -0.39
N VAL A 541 -24.98 1.08 -0.94
CA VAL A 541 -23.88 1.65 -0.14
C VAL A 541 -24.41 2.71 0.84
N ALA A 542 -25.30 3.59 0.39
CA ALA A 542 -25.90 4.64 1.21
C ALA A 542 -26.76 4.07 2.36
N ARG A 543 -27.54 3.02 2.10
CA ARG A 543 -28.49 2.44 3.06
C ARG A 543 -27.84 1.46 4.05
N PHE A 544 -26.88 0.65 3.60
CA PHE A 544 -26.37 -0.48 4.39
C PHE A 544 -24.92 -0.37 4.83
N LEU A 545 -24.07 0.35 4.07
CA LEU A 545 -22.63 0.40 4.36
C LEU A 545 -22.22 1.69 5.09
N ARG A 546 -22.91 2.81 4.85
CA ARG A 546 -22.59 4.10 5.47
C ARG A 546 -23.12 4.18 6.91
N TRP A 547 -22.39 3.58 7.85
CA TRP A 547 -22.79 3.53 9.26
C TRP A 547 -22.57 4.85 10.02
N PHE A 548 -21.54 5.62 9.64
CA PHE A 548 -21.34 6.97 10.16
C PHE A 548 -21.51 8.02 9.05
N PRO A 549 -22.00 9.22 9.37
CA PRO A 549 -22.08 10.33 8.41
C PRO A 549 -20.72 10.70 7.80
N SER A 550 -19.64 10.52 8.55
CA SER A 550 -18.25 10.77 8.13
C SER A 550 -17.70 9.73 7.14
N TRP A 551 -18.36 8.57 6.98
CA TRP A 551 -17.93 7.53 6.05
C TRP A 551 -18.25 7.92 4.61
N THR A 552 -17.25 8.48 3.95
CA THR A 552 -17.36 8.96 2.57
C THR A 552 -16.88 7.88 1.60
N PHE A 553 -17.83 7.28 0.87
CA PHE A 553 -17.56 6.21 -0.10
C PHE A 553 -17.85 6.61 -1.55
N PHE A 554 -18.50 7.76 -1.77
CA PHE A 554 -18.85 8.33 -3.06
C PHE A 554 -19.10 9.84 -2.91
N SER A 555 -19.08 10.57 -4.03
CA SER A 555 -19.35 12.02 -4.08
C SER A 555 -20.71 12.32 -4.70
N GLY A 556 -21.42 13.36 -4.22
CA GLY A 556 -22.65 13.90 -4.81
C GLY A 556 -23.93 13.47 -4.07
N GLY A 557 -24.89 14.41 -3.93
CA GLY A 557 -26.24 14.24 -3.35
C GLY A 557 -27.15 13.39 -4.24
N GLU A 558 -28.31 12.99 -3.71
CA GLU A 558 -29.30 12.13 -4.40
C GLU A 558 -29.62 12.55 -5.83
#